data_AF-A0A9W8XII9-F1
#
_entry.id   AF-A0A9W8XII9-F1
#
_cell.length_a   1.000
_cell.length_b   1.000
_cell.length_c   1.000
_cell.angle_alpha   90.00
_cell.angle_beta   90.00
_cell.angle_gamma   90.00
#
_symmetry.space_group_name_H-M   'P 1'
#
loop_
_entity.id
_entity.type
_entity.pdbx_description
1 polymer ?
#
loop_
_entity_poly.entity_id
_entity_poly.type
_entity_poly.pdbx_seq_one_letter_code
_entity_poly.pdbx_strand_id
1 'polypeptide(L)'
;MDLSSDTKIPLTAKTVRAIARASCAEAFEKLAGAVPDSRWLDFDVNDARSIGADRAVYRSLSRSKHHRLLVVGWYAPGYDDEGPKDRVAAHVHTDPAEVRFYRIKETNDGSRSLEDVNSTSAVEFDSPFCDVGDGQGDHRAGHRVTALIEWFFLDAGLVLELTRPDGDPGKFTRNFRHACMWVGNDGSPPGELYTRRSSGANIKEEEKETIPVRPKRSLTTSASFRSPAAEELRLPLMKRSATDTSPVKRQRVENPFVRPTKHRRTMSEQVTPLTMPHHLIKSGSNPPSPRTPTLNDAERINRALGARIIHLHEQYRTLKSLFEGTDSKQMELKKELQNTRARVAHAESRSEDLDREVTGLKARLQQAEEESTKLRAEILASSIGPSNGASNGVDRRTSRKR
;
A
#
# COMPACT_ATOMS: atom_id res chain seq x y z
N MET A 1 8.07 -26.53 -21.26
CA MET A 1 6.74 -27.15 -21.47
C MET A 1 5.80 -26.06 -21.93
N ASP A 2 5.25 -26.21 -23.13
CA ASP A 2 4.32 -25.25 -23.72
C ASP A 2 2.96 -25.32 -23.02
N LEU A 3 2.47 -24.16 -22.56
CA LEU A 3 1.22 -23.96 -21.83
C LEU A 3 0.03 -23.63 -22.76
N SER A 4 0.00 -24.17 -23.98
CA SER A 4 -1.01 -23.81 -24.99
C SER A 4 -2.16 -24.82 -25.14
N SER A 5 -2.28 -25.80 -24.25
CA SER A 5 -3.47 -26.64 -24.13
C SER A 5 -4.16 -26.40 -22.78
N ASP A 6 -4.81 -25.25 -22.64
CA ASP A 6 -5.82 -24.99 -21.60
C ASP A 6 -7.07 -25.85 -21.89
N THR A 7 -6.92 -27.17 -21.78
CA THR A 7 -8.04 -28.02 -21.38
C THR A 7 -8.54 -27.50 -20.04
N LYS A 8 -9.86 -27.34 -19.91
CA LYS A 8 -10.59 -26.80 -18.74
C LYS A 8 -10.20 -27.54 -17.44
N ILE A 9 -9.04 -27.24 -16.86
CA ILE A 9 -8.63 -27.78 -15.57
C ILE A 9 -9.60 -27.18 -14.55
N PRO A 10 -10.36 -28.00 -13.80
CA PRO A 10 -11.30 -27.48 -12.82
C PRO A 10 -10.52 -26.70 -11.75
N LEU A 11 -10.98 -25.50 -11.42
CA LEU A 11 -10.35 -24.63 -10.42
C LEU A 11 -10.77 -25.08 -9.01
N THR A 12 -10.18 -26.18 -8.57
CA THR A 12 -10.33 -26.77 -7.22
C THR A 12 -9.14 -26.38 -6.33
N ALA A 13 -9.28 -26.50 -5.01
CA ALA A 13 -8.18 -26.24 -4.07
C ALA A 13 -6.89 -26.99 -4.45
N LYS A 14 -7.02 -28.27 -4.84
CA LYS A 14 -5.89 -29.11 -5.22
C LYS A 14 -5.18 -28.61 -6.47
N THR A 15 -5.92 -28.25 -7.51
CA THR A 15 -5.35 -27.79 -8.78
C THR A 15 -4.73 -26.40 -8.64
N VAL A 16 -5.38 -25.48 -7.93
CA VAL A 16 -4.84 -24.13 -7.67
C VAL A 16 -3.56 -24.19 -6.84
N ARG A 17 -3.51 -25.01 -5.78
CA ARG A 17 -2.27 -25.25 -5.01
C ARG A 17 -1.15 -25.81 -5.89
N ALA A 18 -1.45 -26.76 -6.77
CA ALA A 18 -0.45 -27.33 -7.67
C ALA A 18 0.11 -26.28 -8.65
N ILE A 19 -0.76 -25.44 -9.23
CA ILE A 19 -0.36 -24.35 -10.14
C ILE A 19 0.49 -23.30 -9.39
N ALA A 20 0.10 -22.94 -8.16
CA ALA A 20 0.83 -21.97 -7.35
C ALA A 20 2.23 -22.49 -6.97
N ARG A 21 2.32 -23.74 -6.50
CA ARG A 21 3.62 -24.36 -6.19
C ARG A 21 4.52 -24.51 -7.41
N ALA A 22 3.96 -24.74 -8.59
CA ALA A 22 4.75 -24.81 -9.82
C ALA A 22 5.27 -23.44 -10.30
N SER A 23 4.62 -22.34 -9.94
CA SER A 23 4.88 -21.02 -10.56
C SER A 23 5.37 -19.93 -9.59
N CYS A 24 5.12 -20.06 -8.30
CA CYS A 24 5.45 -19.10 -7.24
C CYS A 24 5.51 -19.77 -5.85
N ALA A 25 6.22 -20.91 -5.72
CA ALA A 25 6.24 -21.74 -4.51
C ALA A 25 6.51 -20.96 -3.21
N GLU A 26 7.61 -20.21 -3.14
CA GLU A 26 8.02 -19.50 -1.92
C GLU A 26 6.98 -18.44 -1.50
N ALA A 27 6.52 -17.65 -2.47
CA ALA A 27 5.50 -16.63 -2.25
C ALA A 27 4.14 -17.23 -1.86
N PHE A 28 3.80 -18.40 -2.41
CA PHE A 28 2.59 -19.13 -2.07
C PHE A 28 2.64 -19.72 -0.66
N GLU A 29 3.77 -20.28 -0.23
CA GLU A 29 3.90 -20.82 1.14
C GLU A 29 3.84 -19.69 2.19
N LYS A 30 4.38 -18.50 1.89
CA LYS A 30 4.21 -17.31 2.73
C LYS A 30 2.73 -16.90 2.85
N LEU A 31 1.98 -16.91 1.75
CA LEU A 31 0.54 -16.66 1.74
C LEU A 31 -0.23 -17.72 2.54
N ALA A 32 0.10 -19.01 2.36
CA ALA A 32 -0.54 -20.11 3.05
C ALA A 32 -0.28 -20.09 4.58
N GLY A 33 0.89 -19.61 5.00
CA GLY A 33 1.21 -19.39 6.42
C GLY A 33 0.58 -18.13 7.03
N ALA A 34 0.12 -17.19 6.20
CA ALA A 34 -0.44 -15.91 6.63
C ALA A 34 -1.94 -15.96 6.96
N VAL A 35 -2.51 -17.15 7.18
CA VAL A 35 -3.94 -17.33 7.50
C VAL A 35 -4.11 -17.56 9.01
N PRO A 36 -4.54 -16.55 9.81
CA PRO A 36 -5.00 -16.80 11.17
C PRO A 36 -6.45 -17.26 11.13
N ASP A 37 -6.78 -18.32 11.86
CA ASP A 37 -8.14 -18.86 12.00
C ASP A 37 -9.18 -17.83 12.50
N SER A 38 -8.74 -16.71 13.08
CA SER A 38 -9.58 -15.68 13.72
C SER A 38 -10.27 -14.68 12.78
N ARG A 39 -10.11 -14.82 11.46
CA ARG A 39 -10.70 -13.87 10.48
C ARG A 39 -12.04 -14.28 9.89
N TRP A 40 -12.58 -15.42 10.28
CA TRP A 40 -13.87 -15.87 9.79
C TRP A 40 -14.99 -15.48 10.76
N LEU A 41 -16.05 -14.90 10.23
CA LEU A 41 -17.28 -14.61 10.95
C LEU A 41 -18.36 -15.58 10.45
N ASP A 42 -18.86 -16.40 11.36
CA ASP A 42 -19.99 -17.27 11.07
C ASP A 42 -21.28 -16.47 11.24
N PHE A 43 -22.24 -16.72 10.36
CA PHE A 43 -23.58 -16.18 10.47
C PHE A 43 -24.62 -17.27 10.30
N ASP A 44 -25.75 -17.14 10.97
CA ASP A 44 -26.88 -18.03 10.77
C ASP A 44 -28.00 -17.24 10.08
N VAL A 45 -28.36 -17.70 8.88
CA VAL A 45 -29.46 -17.15 8.08
C VAL A 45 -30.81 -17.34 8.79
N ASN A 46 -30.91 -18.31 9.69
CA ASN A 46 -32.15 -18.63 10.40
C ASN A 46 -32.26 -17.92 11.76
N ASP A 47 -31.16 -17.37 12.28
CA ASP A 47 -31.16 -16.61 13.52
C ASP A 47 -31.02 -15.11 13.24
N ALA A 48 -32.12 -14.37 13.38
CA ALA A 48 -32.13 -12.92 13.23
C ALA A 48 -31.24 -12.19 14.26
N ARG A 49 -30.79 -12.87 15.32
CA ARG A 49 -29.85 -12.34 16.33
C ARG A 49 -28.39 -12.55 15.96
N SER A 50 -28.09 -13.45 15.01
CA SER A 50 -26.72 -13.73 14.57
C SER A 50 -26.12 -12.51 13.87
N ILE A 51 -26.81 -12.00 12.85
CA ILE A 51 -26.44 -10.81 12.10
C ILE A 51 -27.72 -10.13 11.57
N GLY A 52 -27.95 -8.87 11.96
CA GLY A 52 -29.01 -8.04 11.40
C GLY A 52 -28.66 -7.56 10.00
N ALA A 53 -29.20 -8.18 8.96
CA ALA A 53 -28.94 -7.75 7.59
C ALA A 53 -30.14 -7.00 6.99
N ASP A 54 -29.88 -6.00 6.13
CA ASP A 54 -30.92 -5.50 5.24
C ASP A 54 -31.50 -6.65 4.39
N ARG A 55 -32.77 -6.57 4.02
CA ARG A 55 -33.48 -7.60 3.26
C ARG A 55 -32.76 -7.97 1.95
N ALA A 56 -32.08 -7.02 1.33
CA ALA A 56 -31.28 -7.25 0.13
C ALA A 56 -30.03 -8.11 0.42
N VAL A 57 -29.26 -7.75 1.45
CA VAL A 57 -28.07 -8.48 1.90
C VAL A 57 -28.45 -9.90 2.34
N TYR A 58 -29.51 -10.02 3.14
CA TYR A 58 -30.03 -11.32 3.58
C TYR A 58 -30.40 -12.23 2.41
N ARG A 59 -31.14 -11.71 1.42
CA ARG A 59 -31.50 -12.45 0.20
C ARG A 59 -30.28 -12.89 -0.61
N SER A 60 -29.22 -12.09 -0.62
CA SER A 60 -27.95 -12.44 -1.29
C SER A 60 -27.28 -13.60 -0.57
N LEU A 61 -27.04 -13.46 0.74
CA LEU A 61 -26.35 -14.46 1.56
C LEU A 61 -27.12 -15.79 1.64
N SER A 62 -28.46 -15.74 1.68
CA SER A 62 -29.32 -16.94 1.74
C SER A 62 -29.20 -17.84 0.49
N ARG A 63 -28.70 -17.31 -0.63
CA ARG A 63 -28.47 -18.10 -1.86
C ARG A 63 -27.14 -18.85 -1.84
N SER A 64 -26.27 -18.56 -0.88
CA SER A 64 -24.97 -19.20 -0.79
C SER A 64 -25.06 -20.57 -0.12
N LYS A 65 -24.13 -21.47 -0.48
CA LYS A 65 -24.03 -22.82 0.08
C LYS A 65 -23.31 -22.86 1.43
N HIS A 66 -22.75 -21.73 1.86
CA HIS A 66 -22.03 -21.57 3.11
C HIS A 66 -22.43 -20.26 3.80
N HIS A 67 -22.23 -20.21 5.12
CA HIS A 67 -22.62 -19.09 5.97
C HIS A 67 -21.44 -18.49 6.72
N ARG A 68 -20.31 -18.35 6.02
CA ARG A 68 -19.11 -17.72 6.56
C ARG A 68 -18.74 -16.49 5.78
N LEU A 69 -18.21 -15.52 6.50
CA LEU A 69 -17.71 -14.26 5.99
C LEU A 69 -16.24 -14.15 6.35
N LEU A 70 -15.42 -13.65 5.44
CA LEU A 70 -14.00 -13.42 5.67
C LEU A 70 -13.79 -11.96 6.03
N VAL A 71 -13.32 -11.65 7.23
CA VAL A 71 -12.95 -10.29 7.62
C VAL A 71 -11.67 -9.90 6.87
N VAL A 72 -11.77 -8.89 6.01
CA VAL A 72 -10.72 -8.49 5.06
C VAL A 72 -10.10 -7.13 5.38
N GLY A 73 -10.69 -6.34 6.29
CA GLY A 73 -10.15 -5.03 6.65
C GLY A 73 -11.16 -4.12 7.32
N TRP A 74 -11.03 -2.83 7.05
CA TRP A 74 -11.81 -1.75 7.63
C TRP A 74 -12.53 -0.92 6.57
N TYR A 75 -13.66 -0.33 6.94
CA TYR A 75 -14.45 0.53 6.07
C TYR A 75 -13.93 1.96 6.12
N ALA A 76 -13.39 2.45 5.01
CA ALA A 76 -12.75 3.76 4.86
C ALA A 76 -13.22 4.45 3.55
N PRO A 77 -14.42 5.06 3.55
CA PRO A 77 -14.99 5.66 2.34
C PRO A 77 -14.37 7.02 1.93
N GLY A 78 -13.47 7.62 2.74
CA GLY A 78 -12.83 8.90 2.44
C GLY A 78 -12.11 9.54 3.63
N TYR A 79 -11.59 10.77 3.43
CA TYR A 79 -10.86 11.59 4.41
C TYR A 79 -11.80 12.23 5.46
N ASP A 80 -12.51 11.42 6.23
CA ASP A 80 -13.03 11.90 7.51
C ASP A 80 -11.93 11.72 8.57
N ASP A 81 -11.67 12.75 9.38
CA ASP A 81 -10.58 12.76 10.39
C ASP A 81 -10.77 11.69 11.49
N GLU A 82 -11.94 11.04 11.55
CA GLU A 82 -12.16 9.86 12.38
C GLU A 82 -11.70 8.61 11.61
N GLY A 83 -10.64 7.97 12.10
CA GLY A 83 -10.15 6.70 11.55
C GLY A 83 -11.25 5.63 11.44
N PRO A 84 -11.05 4.60 10.60
CA PRO A 84 -12.10 3.68 10.23
C PRO A 84 -12.56 2.85 11.44
N LYS A 85 -13.86 2.92 11.77
CA LYS A 85 -14.45 2.29 12.96
C LYS A 85 -15.05 0.91 12.69
N ASP A 86 -15.48 0.66 11.46
CA ASP A 86 -16.26 -0.53 11.12
C ASP A 86 -15.44 -1.54 10.31
N ARG A 87 -15.62 -2.82 10.59
CA ARG A 87 -14.94 -3.90 9.88
C ARG A 87 -15.62 -4.20 8.55
N VAL A 88 -14.85 -4.69 7.58
CA VAL A 88 -15.37 -5.16 6.30
C VAL A 88 -15.14 -6.66 6.17
N ALA A 89 -16.20 -7.36 5.78
CA ALA A 89 -16.22 -8.77 5.50
C ALA A 89 -16.46 -9.02 4.00
N ALA A 90 -15.77 -9.99 3.42
CA ALA A 90 -16.01 -10.49 2.08
C ALA A 90 -16.79 -11.81 2.11
N HIS A 91 -17.59 -12.04 1.07
CA HIS A 91 -18.31 -13.29 0.84
C HIS A 91 -18.18 -13.71 -0.62
N VAL A 92 -18.05 -15.02 -0.87
CA VAL A 92 -17.99 -15.59 -2.21
C VAL A 92 -19.24 -16.41 -2.48
N HIS A 93 -20.05 -15.98 -3.44
CA HIS A 93 -21.17 -16.77 -3.94
C HIS A 93 -20.67 -17.95 -4.77
N THR A 94 -21.37 -19.08 -4.73
CA THR A 94 -20.95 -20.29 -5.45
C THR A 94 -21.53 -20.38 -6.86
N ASP A 95 -22.59 -19.63 -7.18
CA ASP A 95 -23.27 -19.69 -8.47
C ASP A 95 -24.02 -18.38 -8.77
N PRO A 96 -23.46 -17.45 -9.58
CA PRO A 96 -22.09 -17.43 -10.12
C PRO A 96 -21.04 -17.10 -9.05
N ALA A 97 -19.77 -17.44 -9.32
CA ALA A 97 -18.63 -17.07 -8.48
C ALA A 97 -18.40 -15.54 -8.48
N GLU A 98 -19.04 -14.84 -7.54
CA GLU A 98 -18.97 -13.40 -7.33
C GLU A 98 -18.54 -13.10 -5.89
N VAL A 99 -17.59 -12.18 -5.73
CA VAL A 99 -17.16 -11.68 -4.43
C VAL A 99 -17.93 -10.41 -4.08
N ARG A 100 -18.55 -10.39 -2.90
CA ARG A 100 -19.25 -9.23 -2.34
C ARG A 100 -18.61 -8.78 -1.03
N PHE A 101 -18.72 -7.49 -0.73
CA PHE A 101 -18.17 -6.89 0.48
C PHE A 101 -19.31 -6.33 1.33
N TYR A 102 -19.22 -6.54 2.63
CA TYR A 102 -20.19 -6.08 3.60
C TYR A 102 -19.50 -5.35 4.75
N ARG A 103 -20.00 -4.18 5.09
CA ARG A 103 -19.60 -3.43 6.28
C ARG A 103 -20.33 -4.01 7.49
N ILE A 104 -19.57 -4.35 8.53
CA ILE A 104 -20.06 -4.84 9.82
C ILE A 104 -20.21 -3.61 10.72
N LYS A 105 -21.45 -3.21 10.98
CA LYS A 105 -21.78 -2.18 11.97
C LYS A 105 -22.11 -2.84 13.30
N GLU A 106 -21.38 -2.48 14.34
CA GLU A 106 -21.74 -2.86 15.70
C GLU A 106 -22.71 -1.82 16.26
N THR A 107 -23.91 -2.27 16.64
CA THR A 107 -24.92 -1.44 17.28
C THR A 107 -24.59 -1.32 18.76
N ASN A 108 -25.02 -0.25 19.42
CA ASN A 108 -24.80 -0.04 20.86
C ASN A 108 -25.31 -1.20 21.74
N ASP A 109 -26.26 -1.99 21.23
CA ASP A 109 -26.84 -3.16 21.90
C ASP A 109 -25.97 -4.44 21.74
N GLY A 110 -24.80 -4.34 21.11
CA GLY A 110 -23.91 -5.46 20.82
C GLY A 110 -24.31 -6.30 19.60
N SER A 111 -25.44 -5.98 18.96
CA SER A 111 -25.87 -6.62 17.72
C SER A 111 -25.06 -6.14 16.52
N ARG A 112 -24.68 -7.07 15.65
CA ARG A 112 -23.98 -6.77 14.39
C ARG A 112 -24.97 -6.64 13.26
N SER A 113 -24.81 -5.61 12.43
CA SER A 113 -25.55 -5.48 11.18
C SER A 113 -24.65 -5.40 9.96
N LEU A 114 -25.14 -5.91 8.82
CA LEU A 114 -24.41 -5.90 7.55
C LEU A 114 -25.02 -4.91 6.57
N GLU A 115 -24.16 -4.07 6.01
CA GLU A 115 -24.47 -3.17 4.92
C GLU A 115 -23.61 -3.47 3.69
N ASP A 116 -24.18 -3.34 2.50
CA ASP A 116 -23.45 -3.61 1.25
C ASP A 116 -22.38 -2.55 0.97
N VAL A 117 -21.19 -2.97 0.53
CA VAL A 117 -20.07 -2.11 0.18
C VAL A 117 -19.83 -2.19 -1.32
N ASN A 118 -20.25 -1.16 -2.03
CA ASN A 118 -20.28 -1.14 -3.50
C ASN A 118 -18.90 -0.93 -4.16
N SER A 119 -17.87 -0.55 -3.40
CA SER A 119 -16.55 -0.27 -3.96
C SER A 119 -15.44 -0.81 -3.06
N THR A 120 -14.49 -1.54 -3.66
CA THR A 120 -13.26 -1.96 -2.99
C THR A 120 -12.37 -0.79 -2.62
N SER A 121 -12.55 0.40 -3.23
CA SER A 121 -11.82 1.61 -2.85
C SER A 121 -12.24 2.18 -1.50
N ALA A 122 -13.39 1.74 -0.96
CA ALA A 122 -13.87 2.14 0.36
C ALA A 122 -13.40 1.16 1.46
N VAL A 123 -12.45 0.27 1.15
CA VAL A 123 -11.95 -0.76 2.06
C VAL A 123 -10.45 -0.57 2.25
N GLU A 124 -10.05 -0.32 3.49
CA GLU A 124 -8.66 -0.41 3.92
C GLU A 124 -8.39 -1.85 4.33
N PHE A 125 -7.70 -2.58 3.45
CA PHE A 125 -7.49 -4.01 3.61
C PHE A 125 -6.45 -4.33 4.70
N ASP A 126 -6.66 -5.42 5.44
CA ASP A 126 -5.65 -5.98 6.34
C ASP A 126 -4.71 -6.93 5.55
N SER A 127 -3.45 -7.09 5.97
CA SER A 127 -2.53 -8.08 5.37
C SER A 127 -3.13 -9.48 5.44
N PRO A 128 -3.09 -10.32 4.39
CA PRO A 128 -2.31 -10.16 3.16
C PRO A 128 -3.04 -9.41 2.02
N PHE A 129 -4.26 -8.90 2.25
CA PHE A 129 -5.05 -8.24 1.21
C PHE A 129 -4.58 -6.81 0.90
N CYS A 130 -3.93 -6.11 1.83
CA CYS A 130 -3.25 -4.84 1.52
C CYS A 130 -2.02 -5.03 0.64
N ASP A 131 -1.37 -6.19 0.75
CA ASP A 131 -0.08 -6.46 0.13
C ASP A 131 -0.20 -6.80 -1.36
N VAL A 132 -1.39 -6.73 -1.96
CA VAL A 132 -1.63 -7.02 -3.38
C VAL A 132 -1.84 -5.76 -4.23
N GLY A 133 -1.53 -4.56 -3.72
CA GLY A 133 -1.72 -3.29 -4.41
C GLY A 133 -0.68 -2.23 -4.06
N ASP A 134 -0.47 -1.28 -4.96
CA ASP A 134 0.50 -0.17 -4.85
C ASP A 134 -0.06 1.08 -4.15
N GLY A 135 -1.28 1.04 -3.60
CA GLY A 135 -1.95 2.22 -3.04
C GLY A 135 -2.23 3.34 -4.07
N GLN A 136 -1.93 3.14 -5.36
CA GLN A 136 -2.03 4.16 -6.42
C GLN A 136 -3.34 4.05 -7.24
N GLY A 137 -4.28 3.22 -6.82
CA GLY A 137 -5.54 3.04 -7.54
C GLY A 137 -5.41 2.26 -8.85
N ASP A 138 -4.43 1.36 -8.96
CA ASP A 138 -4.38 0.40 -10.06
C ASP A 138 -5.66 -0.45 -10.06
N HIS A 139 -6.49 -0.28 -11.09
CA HIS A 139 -7.68 -1.09 -11.36
C HIS A 139 -7.40 -2.61 -11.30
N ARG A 140 -6.15 -3.05 -11.50
CA ARG A 140 -5.76 -4.46 -11.37
C ARG A 140 -5.55 -4.91 -9.93
N ALA A 141 -5.35 -4.00 -8.97
CA ALA A 141 -5.26 -4.34 -7.55
C ALA A 141 -6.56 -4.99 -7.06
N GLY A 142 -7.72 -4.43 -7.44
CA GLY A 142 -9.02 -5.04 -7.14
C GLY A 142 -9.13 -6.48 -7.64
N HIS A 143 -8.68 -6.74 -8.86
CA HIS A 143 -8.67 -8.10 -9.41
C HIS A 143 -7.74 -9.08 -8.67
N ARG A 144 -6.60 -8.61 -8.15
CA ARG A 144 -5.68 -9.43 -7.34
C ARG A 144 -6.28 -9.73 -5.96
N VAL A 145 -6.88 -8.73 -5.30
CA VAL A 145 -7.59 -8.89 -4.02
C VAL A 145 -8.73 -9.90 -4.16
N THR A 146 -9.57 -9.76 -5.18
CA THR A 146 -10.68 -10.69 -5.45
C THR A 146 -10.18 -12.12 -5.65
N ALA A 147 -9.09 -12.31 -6.41
CA ALA A 147 -8.52 -13.64 -6.63
C ALA A 147 -7.94 -14.24 -5.34
N LEU A 148 -7.35 -13.42 -4.47
CA LEU A 148 -6.87 -13.85 -3.15
C LEU A 148 -8.05 -14.34 -2.29
N ILE A 149 -9.12 -13.55 -2.19
CA ILE A 149 -10.33 -13.89 -1.43
C ILE A 149 -10.95 -15.19 -1.95
N GLU A 150 -11.12 -15.33 -3.27
CA GLU A 150 -11.63 -16.57 -3.87
C GLU A 150 -10.77 -17.78 -3.52
N TRP A 151 -9.44 -17.64 -3.49
CA TRP A 151 -8.55 -18.69 -3.03
C TRP A 151 -8.78 -19.04 -1.55
N PHE A 152 -8.96 -18.07 -0.65
CA PHE A 152 -9.23 -18.35 0.76
C PHE A 152 -10.50 -19.18 0.96
N PHE A 153 -11.59 -18.86 0.25
CA PHE A 153 -12.83 -19.63 0.32
C PHE A 153 -12.71 -21.03 -0.28
N LEU A 154 -11.89 -21.17 -1.32
CA LEU A 154 -11.56 -22.44 -1.95
C LEU A 154 -10.69 -23.32 -1.03
N ASP A 155 -9.66 -22.73 -0.41
CA ASP A 155 -8.72 -23.40 0.49
C ASP A 155 -9.40 -23.89 1.77
N ALA A 156 -10.31 -23.08 2.31
CA ALA A 156 -11.17 -23.40 3.45
C ALA A 156 -12.27 -24.43 3.13
N GLY A 157 -12.42 -24.84 1.87
CA GLY A 157 -13.44 -25.82 1.45
C GLY A 157 -14.88 -25.29 1.46
N LEU A 158 -15.09 -23.98 1.61
CA LEU A 158 -16.41 -23.34 1.54
C LEU A 158 -16.93 -23.24 0.12
N VAL A 159 -16.00 -23.16 -0.84
CA VAL A 159 -16.26 -23.22 -2.28
C VAL A 159 -15.50 -24.42 -2.84
N LEU A 160 -16.23 -25.40 -3.38
CA LEU A 160 -15.63 -26.64 -3.89
C LEU A 160 -14.88 -26.42 -5.21
N GLU A 161 -15.43 -25.57 -6.06
CA GLU A 161 -14.90 -25.26 -7.38
C GLU A 161 -15.31 -23.85 -7.79
N LEU A 162 -14.38 -23.08 -8.37
CA LEU A 162 -14.67 -21.77 -8.94
C LEU A 162 -15.21 -21.92 -10.36
N THR A 163 -16.53 -22.02 -10.49
CA THR A 163 -17.22 -22.06 -11.79
C THR A 163 -17.33 -20.64 -12.35
N ARG A 164 -16.58 -20.33 -13.41
CA ARG A 164 -16.68 -19.06 -14.14
C ARG A 164 -17.50 -19.27 -15.42
N PRO A 165 -18.56 -18.48 -15.66
CA PRO A 165 -19.29 -18.53 -16.92
C PRO A 165 -18.42 -17.99 -18.05
N ASP A 166 -18.26 -18.78 -19.13
CA ASP A 166 -17.71 -18.51 -20.49
C ASP A 166 -16.56 -17.48 -20.70
N GLY A 167 -15.92 -17.03 -19.64
CA GLY A 167 -14.77 -16.13 -19.66
C GLY A 167 -13.45 -16.88 -19.71
N ASP A 168 -12.38 -16.16 -20.05
CA ASP A 168 -10.99 -16.65 -20.06
C ASP A 168 -10.65 -17.37 -18.73
N PRO A 169 -10.52 -18.72 -18.72
CA PRO A 169 -10.24 -19.49 -17.52
C PRO A 169 -8.88 -19.11 -16.91
N GLY A 170 -7.98 -18.51 -17.71
CA GLY A 170 -6.69 -18.00 -17.27
C GLY A 170 -6.76 -16.73 -16.42
N LYS A 171 -7.91 -16.04 -16.34
CA LYS A 171 -8.01 -14.77 -15.62
C LYS A 171 -7.80 -14.94 -14.12
N PHE A 172 -8.41 -15.96 -13.50
CA PHE A 172 -8.19 -16.25 -12.08
C PHE A 172 -6.74 -16.65 -11.82
N THR A 173 -6.23 -17.66 -12.52
CA THR A 173 -4.88 -18.19 -12.29
C THR A 173 -3.80 -17.14 -12.50
N ARG A 174 -3.95 -16.26 -13.50
CA ARG A 174 -3.06 -15.11 -13.71
C ARG A 174 -3.13 -14.11 -12.56
N ASN A 175 -4.34 -13.68 -12.17
CA ASN A 175 -4.51 -12.70 -11.10
C ASN A 175 -4.05 -13.23 -9.75
N PHE A 176 -4.34 -14.51 -9.47
CA PHE A 176 -3.92 -15.20 -8.26
C PHE A 176 -2.40 -15.33 -8.20
N ARG A 177 -1.75 -15.76 -9.30
CA ARG A 177 -0.29 -15.81 -9.38
C ARG A 177 0.33 -14.44 -9.10
N HIS A 178 -0.21 -13.38 -9.70
CA HIS A 178 0.25 -12.02 -9.44
C HIS A 178 0.05 -11.66 -7.96
N ALA A 179 -1.12 -11.95 -7.38
CA ALA A 179 -1.40 -11.70 -5.98
C ALA A 179 -0.38 -12.41 -5.05
N CYS A 180 -0.08 -13.69 -5.29
CA CYS A 180 0.95 -14.41 -4.54
C CYS A 180 2.31 -13.70 -4.62
N MET A 181 2.75 -13.30 -5.81
CA MET A 181 4.04 -12.62 -5.98
C MET A 181 4.13 -11.29 -5.23
N TRP A 182 3.03 -10.55 -5.16
CA TRP A 182 2.95 -9.30 -4.41
C TRP A 182 3.00 -9.53 -2.89
N VAL A 183 2.22 -10.50 -2.38
CA VAL A 183 2.26 -10.91 -0.96
C VAL A 183 3.64 -11.44 -0.58
N GLY A 184 4.27 -12.22 -1.47
CA GLY A 184 5.63 -12.71 -1.34
C GLY A 184 6.64 -11.60 -1.06
N ASN A 185 6.47 -10.47 -1.75
CA ASN A 185 7.33 -9.29 -1.67
C ASN A 185 6.83 -8.20 -0.72
N ASP A 186 5.97 -8.54 0.26
CA ASP A 186 5.48 -7.61 1.28
C ASP A 186 4.85 -6.33 0.68
N GLY A 187 4.03 -6.50 -0.36
CA GLY A 187 3.36 -5.37 -1.01
C GLY A 187 4.22 -4.61 -2.02
N SER A 188 5.48 -5.00 -2.20
CA SER A 188 6.33 -4.41 -3.24
C SER A 188 6.02 -5.00 -4.61
N PRO A 189 6.10 -4.20 -5.70
CA PRO A 189 5.97 -4.73 -7.04
C PRO A 189 6.96 -5.87 -7.24
N PRO A 190 6.53 -7.05 -7.72
CA PRO A 190 7.46 -8.11 -8.03
C PRO A 190 8.44 -7.56 -9.05
N GLY A 191 9.73 -7.51 -8.67
CA GLY A 191 10.78 -6.95 -9.49
C GLY A 191 10.66 -7.51 -10.90
N GLU A 192 10.75 -6.64 -11.91
CA GLU A 192 10.73 -7.04 -13.31
C GLU A 192 11.89 -8.01 -13.57
N LEU A 193 11.68 -9.30 -13.30
CA LEU A 193 12.36 -10.35 -14.03
C LEU A 193 11.82 -10.21 -15.45
N TYR A 194 12.47 -9.33 -16.21
CA TYR A 194 12.58 -9.47 -17.65
C TYR A 194 13.02 -10.92 -17.88
N THR A 195 12.04 -11.81 -18.02
CA THR A 195 12.18 -12.99 -18.84
C THR A 195 12.22 -12.46 -20.26
N ARG A 196 13.32 -11.78 -20.58
CA ARG A 196 13.80 -11.66 -21.94
C ARG A 196 13.97 -13.11 -22.37
N ARG A 197 13.01 -13.61 -23.14
CA ARG A 197 13.25 -14.73 -24.05
C ARG A 197 14.37 -14.28 -24.99
N SER A 198 15.61 -14.34 -24.55
CA SER A 198 16.76 -14.33 -25.43
C SER A 198 16.93 -15.76 -25.91
N SER A 199 16.35 -16.03 -27.08
CA SER A 199 17.03 -16.87 -28.07
C SER A 199 18.51 -16.49 -28.12
N GLY A 200 19.34 -17.52 -28.14
CA GLY A 200 20.69 -17.53 -27.59
C GLY A 200 21.68 -16.51 -28.15
N ALA A 201 22.61 -16.13 -27.29
CA ALA A 201 24.04 -16.12 -27.57
C ALA A 201 24.77 -15.89 -26.25
N ASN A 202 25.59 -16.86 -25.84
CA ASN A 202 26.67 -16.63 -24.88
C ASN A 202 27.52 -15.45 -25.35
N ILE A 203 27.98 -14.59 -24.43
CA ILE A 203 29.38 -14.18 -24.27
C ILE A 203 29.49 -13.46 -22.91
N LYS A 204 30.57 -13.82 -22.21
CA LYS A 204 30.96 -13.41 -20.87
C LYS A 204 31.25 -11.90 -20.77
N GLU A 205 31.18 -11.43 -19.53
CA GLU A 205 31.68 -10.14 -19.05
C GLU A 205 33.16 -9.89 -19.38
N GLU A 206 33.49 -8.60 -19.29
CA GLU A 206 34.82 -7.95 -19.26
C GLU A 206 35.31 -7.35 -20.58
N GLU A 207 35.16 -6.03 -20.72
CA GLU A 207 36.28 -5.07 -20.80
C GLU A 207 35.74 -3.64 -20.98
N LYS A 208 36.25 -2.74 -20.14
CA LYS A 208 36.16 -1.30 -20.34
C LYS A 208 37.01 -0.97 -21.57
N GLU A 209 36.47 -0.20 -22.53
CA GLU A 209 37.26 0.82 -23.25
C GLU A 209 36.37 1.70 -24.15
N THR A 210 36.48 3.00 -23.88
CA THR A 210 36.43 4.14 -24.82
C THR A 210 35.79 3.94 -26.19
N ILE A 211 34.64 4.60 -26.41
CA ILE A 211 34.00 4.77 -27.71
C ILE A 211 34.78 5.83 -28.53
N PRO A 212 35.39 5.50 -29.69
CA PRO A 212 35.93 6.51 -30.59
C PRO A 212 34.81 7.02 -31.51
N VAL A 213 34.47 8.29 -31.37
CA VAL A 213 33.60 9.03 -32.30
C VAL A 213 34.30 9.11 -33.66
N ARG A 214 33.65 8.59 -34.70
CA ARG A 214 34.13 8.67 -36.09
C ARG A 214 33.53 9.91 -36.78
N PRO A 215 34.33 10.89 -37.24
CA PRO A 215 33.86 12.00 -38.04
C PRO A 215 34.07 11.78 -39.55
N LYS A 216 33.26 12.54 -40.32
CA LYS A 216 33.34 12.92 -41.75
C LYS A 216 32.49 12.12 -42.75
N ARG A 217 31.53 12.84 -43.34
CA ARG A 217 31.66 13.33 -44.73
C ARG A 217 30.93 14.68 -44.91
N SER A 218 31.70 15.72 -45.18
CA SER A 218 31.33 16.91 -45.98
C SER A 218 32.10 16.77 -47.31
N LEU A 219 31.66 17.23 -48.49
CA LEU A 219 31.36 18.60 -48.92
C LEU A 219 30.69 18.54 -50.32
N THR A 220 29.91 19.56 -50.66
CA THR A 220 30.09 20.23 -51.95
C THR A 220 29.77 21.72 -51.80
N THR A 221 30.79 22.53 -52.05
CA THR A 221 30.84 23.99 -52.04
C THR A 221 30.43 24.56 -53.39
N SER A 222 29.75 25.71 -53.38
CA SER A 222 29.91 26.78 -54.38
C SER A 222 29.87 28.12 -53.66
N ALA A 223 30.97 28.86 -53.75
CA ALA A 223 31.15 30.20 -53.22
C ALA A 223 30.78 31.27 -54.28
N SER A 224 30.40 32.46 -53.84
CA SER A 224 30.81 33.69 -54.51
C SER A 224 30.92 34.85 -53.51
N PHE A 225 32.07 35.51 -53.56
CA PHE A 225 32.51 36.64 -52.75
C PHE A 225 31.98 37.98 -53.27
N ARG A 226 31.75 38.96 -52.38
CA ARG A 226 32.37 40.30 -52.41
C ARG A 226 32.01 41.13 -51.15
N SER A 227 33.03 41.75 -50.59
CA SER A 227 33.10 42.71 -49.46
C SER A 227 33.09 44.18 -49.98
N PRO A 228 33.43 45.26 -49.23
CA PRO A 228 33.38 45.59 -47.78
C PRO A 228 32.83 47.01 -47.43
N ALA A 229 32.80 47.33 -46.12
CA ALA A 229 33.13 48.62 -45.45
C ALA A 229 32.08 49.75 -45.22
N ALA A 230 32.10 50.23 -43.95
CA ALA A 230 31.72 51.55 -43.37
C ALA A 230 30.24 52.01 -43.52
N GLU A 231 29.58 52.75 -42.63
CA GLU A 231 29.99 53.70 -41.60
C GLU A 231 28.81 53.97 -40.62
N GLU A 232 29.14 54.70 -39.56
CA GLU A 232 28.47 55.12 -38.34
C GLU A 232 27.17 55.97 -38.51
N LEU A 233 26.25 55.97 -37.52
CA LEU A 233 25.61 57.16 -36.88
C LEU A 233 24.27 56.90 -36.13
N ARG A 234 24.28 57.25 -34.83
CA ARG A 234 23.27 58.01 -34.00
C ARG A 234 21.82 57.51 -33.75
N LEU A 235 21.62 57.00 -32.52
CA LEU A 235 20.75 57.46 -31.40
C LEU A 235 19.21 57.74 -31.57
N PRO A 236 18.42 57.77 -30.45
CA PRO A 236 17.06 57.20 -30.35
C PRO A 236 15.92 58.24 -30.05
N LEU A 237 14.76 57.70 -29.62
CA LEU A 237 13.68 58.32 -28.82
C LEU A 237 12.50 58.93 -29.60
N MET A 238 11.28 58.42 -29.34
CA MET A 238 10.11 59.27 -29.15
C MET A 238 9.05 58.58 -28.27
N LYS A 239 8.80 59.19 -27.11
CA LYS A 239 7.65 58.93 -26.23
C LYS A 239 6.42 59.66 -26.78
N ARG A 240 5.23 59.14 -26.52
CA ARG A 240 4.07 59.97 -26.15
C ARG A 240 3.28 59.28 -25.03
N SER A 241 2.94 60.12 -24.06
CA SER A 241 2.17 59.88 -22.84
C SER A 241 1.00 60.86 -22.80
N ALA A 242 -0.14 60.46 -22.21
CA ALA A 242 -1.04 61.26 -21.38
C ALA A 242 -2.17 60.30 -20.89
N THR A 243 -2.36 59.97 -19.59
CA THR A 243 -2.90 60.73 -18.43
C THR A 243 -4.28 61.33 -18.71
N ASP A 244 -5.32 61.34 -17.85
CA ASP A 244 -5.57 61.11 -16.42
C ASP A 244 -7.12 61.06 -16.28
N THR A 245 -7.78 60.42 -15.31
CA THR A 245 -8.26 61.07 -14.07
C THR A 245 -9.08 60.06 -13.23
N SER A 246 -8.98 60.18 -11.91
CA SER A 246 -9.67 59.40 -10.85
C SER A 246 -10.72 60.29 -10.13
N PRO A 247 -11.22 60.05 -8.89
CA PRO A 247 -11.80 58.88 -8.19
C PRO A 247 -13.18 59.19 -7.52
N VAL A 248 -13.96 58.20 -7.05
CA VAL A 248 -15.01 58.44 -6.01
C VAL A 248 -15.08 57.29 -5.00
N LYS A 249 -14.86 57.64 -3.72
CA LYS A 249 -15.11 56.84 -2.51
C LYS A 249 -16.59 56.89 -2.12
N ARG A 250 -17.16 55.75 -1.67
CA ARG A 250 -18.16 55.74 -0.60
C ARG A 250 -17.90 54.58 0.38
N GLN A 251 -18.18 54.90 1.63
CA GLN A 251 -17.74 54.26 2.86
C GLN A 251 -18.96 53.60 3.54
N ARG A 252 -18.77 52.33 3.97
CA ARG A 252 -19.24 51.64 5.20
C ARG A 252 -20.70 51.77 5.67
N VAL A 253 -21.39 50.62 5.85
CA VAL A 253 -22.03 50.14 7.12
C VAL A 253 -22.10 48.59 7.10
N GLU A 254 -21.75 47.95 8.21
CA GLU A 254 -21.84 46.51 8.52
C GLU A 254 -23.28 46.06 8.85
N ASN A 255 -23.71 44.84 8.50
CA ASN A 255 -24.09 43.75 9.44
C ASN A 255 -24.64 42.49 8.71
N PRO A 256 -24.85 41.33 9.37
CA PRO A 256 -24.34 40.04 8.92
C PRO A 256 -25.46 39.12 8.43
N PHE A 257 -25.08 37.90 8.08
CA PHE A 257 -25.89 36.76 7.62
C PHE A 257 -25.93 36.55 6.09
N VAL A 258 -25.64 35.28 5.76
CA VAL A 258 -25.81 34.57 4.49
C VAL A 258 -24.72 34.77 3.44
N ARG A 259 -23.70 33.89 3.48
CA ARG A 259 -22.90 33.57 2.29
C ARG A 259 -23.64 32.53 1.44
N PRO A 260 -23.80 32.73 0.13
CA PRO A 260 -24.08 31.65 -0.81
C PRO A 260 -22.76 31.16 -1.42
N THR A 261 -22.32 29.96 -1.04
CA THR A 261 -21.20 29.29 -1.73
C THR A 261 -21.71 28.72 -3.05
N LYS A 262 -21.36 29.40 -4.14
CA LYS A 262 -21.62 28.96 -5.51
C LYS A 262 -21.02 27.56 -5.73
N HIS A 263 -21.88 26.60 -6.03
CA HIS A 263 -21.47 25.31 -6.57
C HIS A 263 -20.68 25.50 -7.86
N ARG A 264 -19.38 25.24 -7.78
CA ARG A 264 -18.52 25.01 -8.94
C ARG A 264 -18.88 23.62 -9.48
N ARG A 265 -19.90 23.56 -10.33
CA ARG A 265 -20.18 22.37 -11.16
C ARG A 265 -18.95 22.10 -12.03
N THR A 266 -18.30 20.97 -11.77
CA THR A 266 -17.35 20.35 -12.70
C THR A 266 -18.14 19.80 -13.89
N MET A 267 -17.60 19.94 -15.09
CA MET A 267 -18.25 19.65 -16.38
C MET A 267 -18.37 18.14 -16.71
N SER A 268 -18.65 17.27 -15.74
CA SER A 268 -18.80 15.82 -16.02
C SER A 268 -20.23 15.27 -15.89
N GLU A 269 -21.24 16.13 -15.77
CA GLU A 269 -22.67 15.73 -15.75
C GLU A 269 -23.47 16.35 -16.91
N GLN A 270 -22.93 16.33 -18.12
CA GLN A 270 -23.72 16.48 -19.34
C GLN A 270 -23.68 15.19 -20.16
N VAL A 271 -24.20 14.11 -19.59
CA VAL A 271 -24.84 13.06 -20.38
C VAL A 271 -26.32 13.11 -20.01
N THR A 272 -27.06 13.96 -20.72
CA THR A 272 -28.51 13.88 -20.71
C THR A 272 -28.87 12.54 -21.36
N PRO A 273 -29.56 11.60 -20.68
CA PRO A 273 -30.19 10.52 -21.40
C PRO A 273 -31.23 11.15 -22.33
N LEU A 274 -31.08 10.92 -23.63
CA LEU A 274 -32.10 11.24 -24.62
C LEU A 274 -33.32 10.34 -24.36
N THR A 275 -34.14 10.73 -23.39
CA THR A 275 -35.50 10.21 -23.24
C THR A 275 -36.29 10.78 -24.40
N MET A 276 -36.38 10.04 -25.50
CA MET A 276 -37.26 10.36 -26.62
C MET A 276 -38.71 10.32 -26.13
N PRO A 277 -39.45 11.45 -26.15
CA PRO A 277 -40.88 11.40 -25.92
C PRO A 277 -41.54 10.73 -27.13
N HIS A 278 -42.16 9.57 -26.92
CA HIS A 278 -42.95 8.84 -27.91
C HIS A 278 -44.30 9.53 -28.23
N HIS A 279 -44.29 10.83 -28.49
CA HIS A 279 -45.46 11.55 -28.98
C HIS A 279 -45.01 12.65 -29.94
N LEU A 280 -44.99 12.34 -31.24
CA LEU A 280 -45.04 13.24 -32.41
C LEU A 280 -44.44 12.52 -33.62
N ILE A 281 -44.93 11.32 -33.95
CA ILE A 281 -44.78 10.75 -35.29
C ILE A 281 -45.99 11.23 -36.10
N LYS A 282 -45.93 12.49 -36.54
CA LYS A 282 -46.75 13.06 -37.62
C LYS A 282 -46.32 14.51 -37.83
N SER A 283 -45.23 14.71 -38.56
CA SER A 283 -45.01 15.88 -39.42
C SER A 283 -43.72 15.68 -40.19
N GLY A 284 -43.82 15.65 -41.52
CA GLY A 284 -42.67 15.56 -42.41
C GLY A 284 -41.86 16.85 -42.33
N SER A 285 -40.63 16.76 -41.84
CA SER A 285 -39.57 17.69 -42.16
C SER A 285 -38.24 16.93 -42.07
N ASN A 286 -37.41 17.09 -43.11
CA ASN A 286 -36.13 16.44 -43.24
C ASN A 286 -35.21 16.74 -42.05
N PRO A 287 -34.39 15.77 -41.57
CA PRO A 287 -33.39 16.05 -40.55
C PRO A 287 -32.38 17.09 -41.07
N PRO A 288 -31.93 18.05 -40.24
CA PRO A 288 -30.94 19.03 -40.66
C PRO A 288 -29.61 18.33 -40.96
N SER A 289 -29.13 18.49 -42.19
CA SER A 289 -27.84 17.97 -42.66
C SER A 289 -26.67 18.46 -41.78
N PRO A 290 -25.65 17.64 -41.52
CA PRO A 290 -24.50 18.04 -40.70
C PRO A 290 -23.76 19.20 -41.36
N ARG A 291 -23.73 20.37 -40.70
CA ARG A 291 -22.96 21.52 -41.17
C ARG A 291 -21.47 21.20 -41.05
N THR A 292 -20.74 21.36 -42.16
CA THR A 292 -19.27 21.32 -42.17
C THR A 292 -18.73 22.44 -41.27
N PRO A 293 -17.71 22.16 -40.43
CA PRO A 293 -17.14 23.17 -39.53
C PRO A 293 -16.57 24.33 -40.35
N THR A 294 -16.85 25.55 -39.93
CA THR A 294 -16.31 26.75 -40.60
C THR A 294 -14.82 26.92 -40.26
N LEU A 295 -14.08 27.69 -41.08
CA LEU A 295 -12.65 27.98 -40.83
C LEU A 295 -12.41 28.57 -39.42
N ASN A 296 -13.33 29.40 -38.93
CA ASN A 296 -13.28 29.97 -37.58
C ASN A 296 -13.47 28.91 -36.47
N ASP A 297 -14.24 27.84 -36.74
CA ASP A 297 -14.39 26.72 -35.79
C ASP A 297 -13.11 25.90 -35.71
N ALA A 298 -12.43 25.68 -36.84
CA ALA A 298 -11.13 24.99 -36.87
C ALA A 298 -10.06 25.76 -36.08
N GLU A 299 -9.99 27.09 -36.21
CA GLU A 299 -9.07 27.91 -35.42
C GLU A 299 -9.36 27.87 -33.92
N ARG A 300 -10.64 27.90 -33.53
CA ARG A 300 -11.04 27.77 -32.12
C ARG A 300 -10.68 26.41 -31.54
N ILE A 301 -10.89 25.34 -32.31
CA ILE A 301 -10.50 23.98 -31.92
C ILE A 301 -8.98 23.90 -31.77
N ASN A 302 -8.20 24.43 -32.71
CA ASN A 302 -6.74 24.44 -32.62
C ASN A 302 -6.22 25.21 -31.40
N ARG A 303 -6.82 26.36 -31.06
CA ARG A 303 -6.46 27.09 -29.82
C ARG A 303 -6.82 26.30 -28.56
N ALA A 304 -7.98 25.65 -28.53
CA ALA A 304 -8.40 24.82 -27.40
C ALA A 304 -7.48 23.59 -27.22
N LEU A 305 -7.09 22.94 -28.33
CA LEU A 305 -6.13 21.85 -28.34
C LEU A 305 -4.75 22.33 -27.87
N GLY A 306 -4.28 23.47 -28.37
CA GLY A 306 -3.02 24.08 -27.92
C GLY A 306 -3.00 24.39 -26.42
N ALA A 307 -4.07 25.00 -25.90
CA ALA A 307 -4.23 25.24 -24.47
C ALA A 307 -4.25 23.95 -23.64
N ARG A 308 -4.90 22.89 -24.16
CA ARG A 308 -4.93 21.58 -23.51
C ARG A 308 -3.56 20.93 -23.48
N ILE A 309 -2.78 21.01 -24.56
CA ILE A 309 -1.41 20.49 -24.64
C ILE A 309 -0.51 21.17 -23.59
N ILE A 310 -0.60 22.50 -23.47
CA ILE A 310 0.16 23.27 -22.47
C ILE A 310 -0.22 22.83 -21.06
N HIS A 311 -1.52 22.72 -20.77
CA HIS A 311 -2.00 22.27 -19.47
C HIS A 311 -1.51 20.85 -19.13
N LEU A 312 -1.57 19.92 -20.08
CA LEU A 312 -1.07 18.55 -19.88
C LEU A 312 0.45 18.52 -19.64
N HIS A 313 1.21 19.36 -20.34
CA HIS A 313 2.65 19.50 -20.09
C HIS A 313 2.96 20.01 -18.68
N GLU A 314 2.18 20.97 -18.18
CA GLU A 314 2.37 21.49 -16.83
C GLU A 314 2.02 20.45 -15.78
N GLN A 315 0.91 19.72 -15.94
CA GLN A 315 0.55 18.60 -15.07
C GLN A 315 1.64 17.52 -15.05
N TYR A 316 2.21 17.20 -16.22
CA TYR A 316 3.33 16.26 -16.30
C TYR A 316 4.56 16.74 -15.55
N ARG A 317 4.92 18.04 -15.66
CA ARG A 317 6.04 18.61 -14.90
C ARG A 317 5.81 18.55 -13.39
N THR A 318 4.60 18.92 -12.94
CA THR A 318 4.26 18.85 -11.51
C THR A 318 4.33 17.41 -11.00
N LEU A 319 3.79 16.45 -11.76
CA LEU A 319 3.82 15.04 -11.38
C LEU A 319 5.25 14.52 -11.33
N LYS A 320 6.09 14.89 -12.30
CA LYS A 320 7.51 14.54 -12.32
C LYS A 320 8.25 15.09 -11.10
N SER A 321 8.03 16.36 -10.73
CA SER A 321 8.66 16.93 -9.53
C SER A 321 8.19 16.27 -8.23
N LEU A 322 6.90 15.87 -8.16
CA LEU A 322 6.39 15.12 -7.02
C LEU A 322 7.04 13.75 -6.92
N PHE A 323 7.22 13.07 -8.06
CA PHE A 323 7.87 11.76 -8.13
C PHE A 323 9.34 11.83 -7.66
N GLU A 324 10.10 12.82 -8.14
CA GLU A 324 11.48 13.06 -7.68
C GLU A 324 11.52 13.40 -6.17
N GLY A 325 10.54 14.16 -5.68
CA GLY A 325 10.34 14.44 -4.25
C GLY A 325 10.01 13.21 -3.41
N THR A 326 9.24 12.25 -3.92
CA THR A 326 8.98 10.99 -3.22
C THR A 326 10.18 10.05 -3.24
N ASP A 327 10.93 9.99 -4.34
CA ASP A 327 12.11 9.15 -4.46
C ASP A 327 13.24 9.59 -3.50
N SER A 328 13.46 10.91 -3.39
CA SER A 328 14.37 11.46 -2.39
C SER A 328 13.97 11.13 -0.94
N LYS A 329 12.68 11.23 -0.59
CA LYS A 329 12.18 10.83 0.74
C LYS A 329 12.36 9.34 1.00
N GLN A 330 12.15 8.50 -0.02
CA GLN A 330 12.36 7.06 0.10
C GLN A 330 13.84 6.74 0.42
N MET A 331 14.77 7.42 -0.25
CA MET A 331 16.20 7.27 0.01
C MET A 331 16.59 7.74 1.42
N GLU A 332 16.01 8.84 1.90
CA GLU A 332 16.22 9.34 3.26
C GLU A 332 15.71 8.36 4.32
N LEU A 333 14.47 7.88 4.19
CA LEU A 333 13.88 6.90 5.10
C LEU A 333 14.68 5.59 5.12
N LYS A 334 15.17 5.13 3.96
CA LYS A 334 16.01 3.93 3.89
C LYS A 334 17.32 4.11 4.67
N LYS A 335 17.92 5.30 4.63
CA LYS A 335 19.12 5.64 5.40
C LYS A 335 18.82 5.72 6.90
N GLU A 336 17.71 6.35 7.28
CA GLU A 336 17.28 6.41 8.69
C GLU A 336 17.04 5.00 9.25
N LEU A 337 16.39 4.13 8.49
CA LEU A 337 16.12 2.74 8.87
C LEU A 337 17.41 1.92 9.02
N GLN A 338 18.42 2.16 8.18
CA GLN A 338 19.73 1.54 8.34
C GLN A 338 20.44 2.02 9.63
N ASN A 339 20.34 3.31 9.93
CA ASN A 339 20.91 3.88 11.15
C ASN A 339 20.22 3.35 12.42
N THR A 340 18.89 3.22 12.41
CA THR A 340 18.16 2.67 13.55
C THR A 340 18.49 1.20 13.77
N ARG A 341 18.60 0.39 12.70
CA ARG A 341 19.07 -1.00 12.80
C ARG A 341 20.46 -1.11 13.42
N ALA A 342 21.41 -0.26 13.01
CA ALA A 342 22.75 -0.24 13.59
C ALA A 342 22.73 0.12 15.09
N ARG A 343 21.88 1.07 15.49
CA ARG A 343 21.70 1.43 16.91
C ARG A 343 21.10 0.30 17.73
N VAL A 344 20.13 -0.42 17.18
CA VAL A 344 19.52 -1.58 17.84
C VAL A 344 20.55 -2.69 18.04
N ALA A 345 21.30 -3.06 16.99
CA ALA A 345 22.34 -4.08 17.08
C ALA A 345 23.42 -3.72 18.13
N HIS A 346 23.82 -2.46 18.21
CA HIS A 346 24.75 -1.99 19.24
C HIS A 346 24.14 -2.09 20.65
N ALA A 347 22.85 -1.76 20.81
CA ALA A 347 22.17 -1.88 22.10
C ALA A 347 22.03 -3.33 22.55
N GLU A 348 21.69 -4.25 21.64
CA GLU A 348 21.63 -5.70 21.89
C GLU A 348 22.98 -6.25 22.33
N SER A 349 24.07 -5.93 21.61
CA SER A 349 25.42 -6.34 22.00
C SER A 349 25.81 -5.83 23.39
N ARG A 350 25.48 -4.57 23.71
CA ARG A 350 25.76 -4.01 25.03
C ARG A 350 24.92 -4.69 26.13
N SER A 351 23.69 -5.10 25.82
CA SER A 351 22.85 -5.86 26.75
C SER A 351 23.47 -7.21 27.06
N GLU A 352 23.93 -7.94 26.04
CA GLU A 352 24.59 -9.24 26.23
C GLU A 352 25.87 -9.13 27.08
N ASP A 353 26.68 -8.09 26.86
CA ASP A 353 27.88 -7.85 27.65
C ASP A 353 27.55 -7.59 29.11
N LEU A 354 26.50 -6.79 29.39
CA LEU A 354 26.02 -6.56 30.75
C LEU A 354 25.50 -7.84 31.39
N ASP A 355 24.80 -8.70 30.65
CA ASP A 355 24.33 -10.00 31.17
C ASP A 355 25.50 -10.92 31.53
N ARG A 356 26.58 -10.92 30.73
CA ARG A 356 27.83 -11.65 31.04
C ARG A 356 28.51 -11.09 32.30
N GLU A 357 28.55 -9.77 32.46
CA GLU A 357 29.10 -9.14 33.67
C GLU A 357 28.28 -9.49 34.91
N VAL A 358 26.94 -9.41 34.83
CA VAL A 358 26.03 -9.71 35.94
C VAL A 358 26.16 -11.19 36.36
N THR A 359 26.23 -12.11 35.40
CA THR A 359 26.43 -13.53 35.70
C THR A 359 27.80 -13.79 36.35
N GLY A 360 28.86 -13.13 35.87
CA GLY A 360 30.19 -13.19 36.50
C GLY A 360 30.21 -12.64 37.93
N LEU A 361 29.53 -11.52 38.19
CA LEU A 361 29.40 -10.95 39.53
C LEU A 361 28.62 -11.86 40.48
N LYS A 362 27.53 -12.50 40.01
CA LYS A 362 26.77 -13.48 40.80
C LYS A 362 27.63 -14.67 41.22
N ALA A 363 28.45 -15.21 40.31
CA ALA A 363 29.34 -16.32 40.62
C ALA A 363 30.39 -15.94 41.68
N ARG A 364 31.00 -14.75 41.55
CA ARG A 364 31.96 -14.23 42.53
C ARG A 364 31.32 -13.99 43.90
N LEU A 365 30.07 -13.53 43.93
CA LEU A 365 29.32 -13.34 45.17
C LEU A 365 29.07 -14.68 45.87
N GLN A 366 28.62 -15.71 45.14
CA GLN A 366 28.42 -17.05 45.69
C GLN A 366 29.71 -17.63 46.28
N GLN A 367 30.83 -17.51 45.57
CA GLN A 367 32.13 -17.96 46.07
C GLN A 367 32.51 -17.25 47.38
N ALA A 368 32.33 -15.93 47.45
CA ALA A 368 32.63 -15.16 48.66
C ALA A 368 31.71 -15.55 49.84
N GLU A 369 30.44 -15.85 49.58
CA GLU A 369 29.51 -16.37 50.59
C GLU A 369 29.97 -17.74 51.10
N GLU A 370 30.33 -18.66 50.21
CA GLU A 370 30.88 -19.97 50.58
C GLU A 370 32.15 -19.85 51.43
N GLU A 371 33.11 -19.02 51.02
CA GLU A 371 34.34 -18.74 51.78
C GLU A 371 34.02 -18.14 53.16
N SER A 372 33.06 -17.22 53.25
CA SER A 372 32.62 -16.65 54.53
C SER A 372 32.00 -17.71 55.45
N THR A 373 31.14 -18.59 54.92
CA THR A 373 30.54 -19.67 55.72
C THR A 373 31.59 -20.67 56.22
N LYS A 374 32.58 -20.99 55.39
CA LYS A 374 33.71 -21.85 55.77
C LYS A 374 34.54 -21.23 56.89
N LEU A 375 34.92 -19.96 56.77
CA LEU A 375 35.66 -19.23 57.81
C LEU A 375 34.87 -19.17 59.12
N ARG A 376 33.56 -18.92 59.06
CA ARG A 376 32.69 -18.94 60.26
C ARG A 376 32.68 -20.32 60.93
N ALA A 377 32.62 -21.39 60.16
CA ALA A 377 32.68 -22.76 60.69
C ALA A 377 34.04 -23.07 61.34
N GLU A 378 35.15 -22.65 60.75
CA GLU A 378 36.49 -22.82 61.31
C GLU A 378 36.69 -22.04 62.63
N ILE A 379 36.16 -20.82 62.73
CA ILE A 379 36.17 -20.03 63.97
C ILE A 379 35.39 -20.74 65.08
N LEU A 380 34.19 -21.25 64.78
CA LEU A 380 33.37 -22.00 65.74
C LEU A 380 34.05 -23.30 66.20
N ALA A 381 34.68 -24.05 65.28
CA ALA A 381 35.42 -25.26 65.63
C ALA A 381 36.63 -24.96 66.53
N SER A 382 37.33 -23.85 66.26
CA SER A 382 38.49 -23.42 67.05
C SER A 382 38.11 -22.92 68.45
N SER A 383 36.90 -22.39 68.65
CA SER A 383 36.41 -21.96 69.97
C SER A 383 35.95 -23.13 70.86
N ILE A 384 35.92 -24.36 70.34
CA ILE A 384 35.53 -25.60 71.06
C ILE A 384 36.77 -26.50 71.30
N GLY A 385 37.97 -25.91 71.37
CA GLY A 385 39.18 -26.60 71.84
C GLY A 385 39.08 -27.01 73.32
N PRO A 386 39.68 -28.14 73.73
CA PRO A 386 39.38 -28.80 75.00
C PRO A 386 39.82 -27.98 76.21
N SER A 387 38.88 -27.66 77.09
CA SER A 387 39.18 -27.26 78.46
C SER A 387 39.79 -28.45 79.20
N ASN A 388 41.11 -28.63 79.09
CA ASN A 388 41.86 -29.44 80.04
C ASN A 388 41.79 -28.72 81.39
N GLY A 389 40.87 -29.19 82.22
CA GLY A 389 40.82 -28.87 83.64
C GLY A 389 42.09 -29.39 84.31
N ALA A 390 42.94 -28.48 84.74
CA ALA A 390 43.85 -28.71 85.85
C ALA A 390 43.53 -27.65 86.91
N SER A 391 42.58 -27.98 87.78
CA SER A 391 42.34 -27.24 89.01
C SER A 391 43.46 -27.55 90.01
N ASN A 392 44.37 -26.61 90.21
CA ASN A 392 45.07 -26.38 91.47
C ASN A 392 44.85 -24.88 91.72
N GLY A 393 44.01 -24.45 92.66
CA GLY A 393 44.21 -24.72 94.08
C GLY A 393 45.35 -23.84 94.56
N VAL A 394 45.01 -22.75 95.27
CA VAL A 394 45.74 -22.06 96.35
C VAL A 394 45.58 -20.54 96.29
N ASP A 395 45.00 -20.05 97.37
CA ASP A 395 44.98 -18.70 97.93
C ASP A 395 46.23 -17.84 97.70
N ARG A 396 46.01 -16.52 97.54
CA ARG A 396 46.48 -15.44 98.44
C ARG A 396 46.31 -14.10 97.71
N ARG A 397 45.43 -13.22 98.18
CA ARG A 397 45.67 -12.17 99.18
C ARG A 397 46.59 -11.05 98.66
N THR A 398 46.21 -9.81 99.03
CA THR A 398 47.00 -8.55 99.03
C THR A 398 47.04 -7.81 97.68
N SER A 399 46.29 -6.71 97.50
CA SER A 399 46.43 -5.35 98.07
C SER A 399 47.55 -4.51 97.44
N ARG A 400 47.14 -3.39 96.82
CA ARG A 400 47.73 -2.02 96.84
C ARG A 400 47.23 -1.28 95.59
N LYS A 401 46.44 -0.19 95.74
CA LYS A 401 46.91 1.21 95.89
C LYS A 401 47.97 1.56 94.83
N ARG A 402 47.76 2.54 93.95
CA ARG A 402 47.32 3.91 94.23
C ARG A 402 46.60 4.52 93.04
#